data_AF-A0A3D5KJK6-F1
#
_entry.id   AF-A0A3D5KJK6-F1
#
_cell.length_a   1.000
_cell.length_b   1.000
_cell.length_c   1.000
_cell.angle_alpha   90.00
_cell.angle_beta   90.00
_cell.angle_gamma   90.00
#
_symmetry.space_group_name_H-M   'P 1'
#
loop_
_entity.id
_entity.type
_entity.pdbx_description
1 polymer ?
#
loop_
_entity_poly.entity_id
_entity_poly.type
_entity_poly.pdbx_seq_one_letter_code
_entity_poly.pdbx_strand_id
1 'polypeptide(L)'
;MPKIVWNKTGKRIARFLLIGFIVYLTICFVLIYLPTPEKKDVKNYDYSSIGENSRLDFAEKQWIKTRDGHALFSRIYRSENKDVLILIHGSGSEGRYLSTLADTIAKAKLATVITPDLRGHGENTGDRGDIEYIGQLEDDLEDLIEFSKKNIGAKKITLAGHSSGGGFVLRFIGNPKNTKVDKAIMLAPYLGYDAITVKPNSGGWVEVALQRIIGLSML
;
A
#
# COMPACT_ATOMS: atom_id res chain seq x y z
N MET A 1 30.67 30.17 32.09
CA MET A 1 30.62 29.57 30.74
C MET A 1 31.38 30.47 29.77
N PRO A 2 32.41 29.99 29.05
CA PRO A 2 33.16 30.84 28.13
C PRO A 2 32.30 31.26 26.94
N LYS A 3 32.26 32.57 26.63
CA LYS A 3 31.61 33.10 25.44
C LYS A 3 32.42 32.72 24.21
N ILE A 4 31.82 31.97 23.29
CA ILE A 4 32.44 31.68 21.99
C ILE A 4 32.53 33.01 21.22
N VAL A 5 33.72 33.59 21.12
CA VAL A 5 33.98 34.82 20.35
C VAL A 5 34.33 34.42 18.92
N TRP A 6 33.36 34.52 18.02
CA TRP A 6 33.56 34.24 16.60
C TRP A 6 34.38 35.35 15.93
N ASN A 7 35.45 34.98 15.23
CA ASN A 7 36.19 35.91 14.37
C ASN A 7 35.33 36.36 13.17
N LYS A 8 35.75 37.44 12.49
CA LYS A 8 35.00 38.06 11.38
C LYS A 8 34.67 37.07 10.25
N THR A 9 35.60 36.16 9.95
CA THR A 9 35.44 35.10 8.95
C THR A 9 34.39 34.08 9.38
N GLY A 10 34.44 33.62 10.63
CA GLY A 10 33.46 32.70 11.20
C GLY A 10 32.05 33.28 11.18
N LYS A 11 31.88 34.57 11.51
CA LYS A 11 30.57 35.25 11.39
C LYS A 11 30.04 35.27 9.95
N ARG A 12 30.92 35.44 8.95
CA ARG A 12 30.53 35.40 7.52
C ARG A 12 30.12 34.00 7.09
N ILE A 13 30.87 32.98 7.50
CA ILE A 13 30.56 31.57 7.21
C ILE A 13 29.22 31.20 7.86
N ALA A 14 29.02 31.51 9.14
CA ALA A 14 27.76 31.26 9.84
C ALA A 14 26.57 31.95 9.15
N ARG A 15 26.74 33.19 8.70
CA ARG A 15 25.71 33.92 7.94
C ARG A 15 25.42 33.26 6.60
N PHE A 16 26.45 32.82 5.88
CA PHE A 16 26.29 32.12 4.60
C PHE A 16 25.51 30.81 4.78
N LEU A 17 25.87 30.00 5.79
CA LEU A 17 25.17 28.75 6.10
C LEU A 17 23.71 29.01 6.50
N LEU A 18 23.45 30.03 7.33
CA LEU A 18 22.10 30.40 7.74
C LEU A 18 21.25 30.83 6.53
N ILE A 19 21.80 31.67 5.64
CA ILE A 19 21.11 32.09 4.43
C ILE A 19 20.83 30.88 3.53
N GLY A 20 21.82 30.01 3.32
CA GLY A 20 21.66 28.79 2.54
C GLY A 20 20.56 27.89 3.10
N PHE A 21 20.52 27.71 4.42
CA PHE A 21 19.48 26.94 5.10
C PHE A 21 18.07 27.55 4.92
N ILE A 22 17.94 28.88 5.07
CA ILE A 22 16.65 29.57 4.86
C ILE A 22 16.19 29.44 3.41
N VAL A 23 17.10 29.63 2.44
CA VAL A 23 16.79 29.48 1.01
C VAL A 23 16.35 28.03 0.71
N TYR A 24 17.06 27.05 1.26
CA TYR A 24 16.72 25.64 1.12
C TYR A 24 15.31 25.33 1.62
N LEU A 25 14.99 25.71 2.86
CA LEU A 25 13.65 25.51 3.43
C LEU A 25 12.58 26.25 2.63
N THR A 26 12.88 27.47 2.16
CA THR A 26 11.96 28.23 1.32
C THR A 26 11.64 27.49 0.03
N ILE A 27 12.64 26.93 -0.65
CA ILE A 27 12.44 26.10 -1.85
C ILE A 27 11.59 24.87 -1.52
N CYS A 28 11.89 24.17 -0.42
CA CYS A 28 11.12 23.00 0.01
C CYS A 28 9.64 23.35 0.21
N PHE A 29 9.35 24.37 1.01
CA PHE A 29 7.97 24.79 1.30
C PHE A 29 7.24 25.30 0.05
N VAL A 30 7.91 26.08 -0.81
CA VAL A 30 7.31 26.51 -2.09
C VAL A 30 6.90 25.29 -2.91
N LEU A 31 7.80 24.30 -3.08
CA LEU A 31 7.51 23.08 -3.83
C LEU A 31 6.35 22.26 -3.22
N ILE A 32 6.25 22.21 -1.90
CA ILE A 32 5.18 21.49 -1.18
C ILE A 32 3.80 22.15 -1.39
N TYR A 33 3.75 23.48 -1.30
CA TYR A 33 2.52 24.25 -1.36
C TYR A 33 2.13 24.72 -2.77
N LEU A 34 2.94 24.44 -3.79
CA LEU A 34 2.55 24.67 -5.19
C LEU A 34 1.28 23.86 -5.52
N PRO A 35 0.30 24.48 -6.21
CA PRO A 35 -0.91 23.78 -6.61
C PRO A 35 -0.57 22.65 -7.60
N THR A 36 -1.26 21.54 -7.42
CA THR A 36 -1.20 20.42 -8.36
C THR A 36 -1.95 20.79 -9.64
N PRO A 37 -1.44 20.43 -10.83
CA PRO A 37 -2.19 20.56 -12.07
C PRO A 37 -3.59 19.96 -11.95
N GLU A 38 -4.57 20.58 -12.59
CA GLU A 38 -5.93 20.05 -12.64
C GLU A 38 -5.96 18.78 -13.48
N LYS A 39 -6.63 17.76 -12.93
CA LYS A 39 -6.85 16.46 -13.53
C LYS A 39 -7.40 16.63 -14.95
N LYS A 40 -6.60 16.28 -15.96
CA LYS A 40 -7.14 16.13 -17.32
C LYS A 40 -8.12 14.97 -17.33
N ASP A 41 -9.36 15.24 -17.74
CA ASP A 41 -10.35 14.20 -18.03
C ASP A 41 -9.89 13.39 -19.24
N VAL A 42 -9.09 12.36 -18.97
CA VAL A 42 -8.78 11.35 -19.96
C VAL A 42 -9.99 10.42 -20.04
N LYS A 43 -10.59 10.31 -21.24
CA LYS A 43 -11.66 9.36 -21.60
C LYS A 43 -11.22 7.89 -21.53
N ASN A 44 -10.38 7.52 -20.58
CA ASN A 44 -9.95 6.15 -20.40
C ASN A 44 -10.49 5.66 -19.07
N TYR A 45 -11.31 4.61 -19.16
CA TYR A 45 -11.94 3.84 -18.09
C TYR A 45 -13.30 4.39 -17.61
N ASP A 46 -14.36 3.85 -18.21
CA ASP A 46 -15.72 3.95 -17.71
C ASP A 46 -15.90 3.06 -16.46
N TYR A 47 -15.82 3.69 -15.29
CA TYR A 47 -15.99 3.01 -14.00
C TYR A 47 -17.45 2.95 -13.52
N SER A 48 -18.43 3.38 -14.33
CA SER A 48 -19.86 3.36 -13.97
C SER A 48 -20.34 1.96 -13.58
N SER A 49 -19.79 0.93 -14.21
CA SER A 49 -20.07 -0.49 -13.94
C SER A 49 -19.63 -0.98 -12.53
N ILE A 50 -18.75 -0.26 -11.84
CA ILE A 50 -18.32 -0.61 -10.47
C ILE A 50 -19.44 -0.28 -9.45
N GLY A 51 -20.31 0.68 -9.74
CA GLY A 51 -21.39 1.11 -8.85
C GLY A 51 -22.50 0.07 -8.66
N GLU A 52 -22.79 -0.74 -9.69
CA GLU A 52 -23.93 -1.68 -9.64
C GLU A 52 -23.59 -3.01 -8.98
N ASN A 53 -22.34 -3.49 -9.09
CA ASN A 53 -21.94 -4.80 -8.54
C ASN A 53 -21.29 -4.75 -7.14
N SER A 54 -21.06 -3.56 -6.59
CA SER A 54 -20.29 -3.37 -5.34
C SER A 54 -21.09 -3.54 -4.03
N ARG A 55 -22.38 -3.89 -4.10
CA ARG A 55 -23.27 -4.09 -2.94
C ARG A 55 -23.47 -5.55 -2.53
N LEU A 56 -22.64 -6.47 -3.00
CA LEU A 56 -22.79 -7.87 -2.66
C LEU A 56 -22.01 -8.20 -1.37
N ASP A 57 -22.72 -8.19 -0.23
CA ASP A 57 -22.16 -8.54 1.09
C ASP A 57 -22.16 -10.07 1.28
N PHE A 58 -21.34 -10.78 0.51
CA PHE A 58 -21.22 -12.24 0.57
C PHE A 58 -20.30 -12.75 1.69
N ALA A 59 -19.51 -11.86 2.28
CA ALA A 59 -18.36 -12.21 3.11
C ALA A 59 -18.62 -12.02 4.60
N GLU A 60 -18.02 -12.89 5.41
CA GLU A 60 -17.87 -12.66 6.84
C GLU A 60 -16.87 -11.51 7.04
N LYS A 61 -17.32 -10.42 7.68
CA LYS A 61 -16.43 -9.30 8.05
C LYS A 61 -15.73 -9.64 9.35
N GLN A 62 -14.40 -9.52 9.36
CA GLN A 62 -13.58 -9.86 10.51
C GLN A 62 -12.48 -8.85 10.73
N TRP A 63 -12.35 -8.39 11.97
CA TRP A 63 -11.20 -7.64 12.45
C TRP A 63 -10.14 -8.63 12.95
N ILE A 64 -9.00 -8.68 12.26
CA ILE A 64 -7.90 -9.57 12.60
C ILE A 64 -6.86 -8.78 13.38
N LYS A 65 -6.59 -9.18 14.62
CA LYS A 65 -5.64 -8.49 15.49
C LYS A 65 -4.22 -8.61 14.94
N THR A 66 -3.51 -7.48 14.88
CA THR A 66 -2.10 -7.38 14.50
C THR A 66 -1.22 -7.24 15.73
N ARG A 67 0.09 -7.50 15.58
CA ARG A 67 1.09 -7.54 16.66
C ARG A 67 1.29 -6.22 17.39
N ASP A 68 0.99 -5.11 16.72
CA ASP A 68 1.06 -3.74 17.26
C ASP A 68 -0.18 -3.37 18.08
N GLY A 69 -1.12 -4.30 18.26
CA GLY A 69 -2.34 -4.10 19.04
C GLY A 69 -3.50 -3.48 18.27
N HIS A 70 -3.28 -3.10 17.00
CA HIS A 70 -4.35 -2.71 16.08
C HIS A 70 -5.10 -3.95 15.56
N ALA A 71 -6.11 -3.71 14.73
CA ALA A 71 -6.80 -4.77 14.01
C ALA A 71 -6.97 -4.37 12.55
N LEU A 72 -6.74 -5.32 11.66
CA LEU A 72 -6.89 -5.16 10.23
C LEU A 72 -8.29 -5.64 9.81
N PHE A 73 -9.05 -4.75 9.19
CA PHE A 73 -10.34 -5.14 8.62
C PHE A 73 -10.15 -6.09 7.45
N SER A 74 -10.84 -7.22 7.48
CA SER A 74 -10.75 -8.27 6.48
C SER A 74 -12.12 -8.83 6.14
N ARG A 75 -12.28 -9.28 4.90
CA ARG A 75 -13.46 -10.02 4.45
C ARG A 75 -13.06 -11.47 4.18
N ILE A 76 -13.83 -12.41 4.71
CA ILE A 76 -13.57 -13.84 4.59
C ILE A 76 -14.69 -14.52 3.82
N TYR A 77 -14.31 -15.21 2.75
CA TYR A 77 -15.16 -16.01 1.88
C TYR A 77 -14.87 -17.48 2.19
N ARG A 78 -15.72 -18.09 3.02
CA ARG A 78 -15.51 -19.43 3.56
C ARG A 78 -15.65 -20.50 2.47
N SER A 79 -14.79 -21.50 2.55
CA SER A 79 -14.85 -22.70 1.73
C SER A 79 -14.74 -23.96 2.60
N GLU A 80 -15.30 -25.07 2.16
CA GLU A 80 -15.07 -26.38 2.81
C GLU A 80 -13.60 -26.84 2.69
N ASN A 81 -12.87 -26.28 1.72
CA ASN A 81 -11.44 -26.50 1.58
C ASN A 81 -10.66 -25.73 2.65
N LYS A 82 -9.72 -26.42 3.29
CA LYS A 82 -8.82 -25.86 4.32
C LYS A 82 -7.61 -25.12 3.74
N ASP A 83 -7.45 -25.05 2.43
CA ASP A 83 -6.46 -24.16 1.82
C ASP A 83 -6.94 -22.71 1.94
N VAL A 84 -6.02 -21.78 2.17
CA VAL A 84 -6.31 -20.35 2.32
C VAL A 84 -5.63 -19.55 1.22
N LEU A 85 -6.36 -18.61 0.63
CA LEU A 85 -5.87 -17.59 -0.29
C LEU A 85 -5.99 -16.22 0.37
N ILE A 86 -4.87 -15.53 0.59
CA ILE A 86 -4.88 -14.13 1.01
C ILE A 86 -4.73 -13.27 -0.25
N LEU A 87 -5.79 -12.55 -0.63
CA LEU A 87 -5.89 -11.81 -1.87
C LEU A 87 -5.83 -10.29 -1.61
N ILE A 88 -4.70 -9.69 -1.97
CA ILE A 88 -4.34 -8.31 -1.65
C ILE A 88 -4.80 -7.33 -2.74
N HIS A 89 -5.44 -6.24 -2.31
CA HIS A 89 -5.93 -5.18 -3.19
C HIS A 89 -4.81 -4.28 -3.75
N GLY A 90 -5.18 -3.39 -4.67
CA GLY A 90 -4.27 -2.45 -5.34
C GLY A 90 -4.32 -1.06 -4.70
N SER A 91 -3.42 -0.17 -5.13
CA SER A 91 -3.20 1.15 -4.53
C SER A 91 -4.45 2.01 -4.54
N GLY A 92 -4.71 2.72 -3.43
CA GLY A 92 -5.83 3.68 -3.34
C GLY A 92 -7.22 3.04 -3.32
N SER A 93 -7.29 1.71 -3.10
CA SER A 93 -8.54 0.95 -3.04
C SER A 93 -8.59 0.09 -1.78
N GLU A 94 -9.38 -0.98 -1.80
CA GLU A 94 -9.63 -1.88 -0.66
C GLU A 94 -10.12 -3.26 -1.15
N GLY A 95 -10.40 -4.20 -0.24
CA GLY A 95 -10.78 -5.57 -0.58
C GLY A 95 -12.12 -5.74 -1.32
N ARG A 96 -13.02 -4.75 -1.33
CA ARG A 96 -14.37 -4.88 -1.92
C ARG A 96 -14.39 -5.19 -3.40
N TYR A 97 -13.52 -4.58 -4.20
CA TYR A 97 -13.55 -4.80 -5.65
C TYR A 97 -13.09 -6.21 -6.05
N LEU A 98 -12.45 -6.94 -5.13
CA LEU A 98 -12.02 -8.33 -5.29
C LEU A 98 -13.12 -9.34 -4.93
N SER A 99 -14.28 -8.87 -4.45
CA SER A 99 -15.33 -9.71 -3.85
C SER A 99 -15.86 -10.79 -4.78
N THR A 100 -16.17 -10.44 -6.04
CA THR A 100 -16.66 -11.40 -7.04
C THR A 100 -15.65 -12.52 -7.29
N LEU A 101 -14.37 -12.19 -7.40
CA LEU A 101 -13.30 -13.18 -7.58
C LEU A 101 -13.15 -14.06 -6.34
N ALA A 102 -13.11 -13.45 -5.16
CA ALA A 102 -12.97 -14.17 -3.89
C ALA A 102 -14.14 -15.13 -3.63
N ASP A 103 -15.37 -14.67 -3.84
CA ASP A 103 -16.60 -15.47 -3.70
C ASP A 103 -16.63 -16.62 -4.71
N THR A 104 -16.27 -16.37 -5.96
CA THR A 104 -16.20 -17.41 -7.00
C THR A 104 -15.22 -18.52 -6.62
N ILE A 105 -14.02 -18.16 -6.14
CA ILE A 105 -12.99 -19.12 -5.70
C ILE A 105 -13.49 -19.95 -4.51
N ALA A 106 -14.11 -19.30 -3.53
CA ALA A 106 -14.63 -19.97 -2.33
C ALA A 106 -15.76 -20.95 -2.66
N LYS A 107 -16.74 -20.54 -3.48
CA LYS A 107 -17.86 -21.36 -3.95
C LYS A 107 -17.42 -22.52 -4.85
N ALA A 108 -16.35 -22.35 -5.62
CA ALA A 108 -15.72 -23.41 -6.40
C ALA A 108 -14.94 -24.43 -5.53
N LYS A 109 -14.96 -24.28 -4.20
CA LYS A 109 -14.28 -25.17 -3.23
C LYS A 109 -12.75 -25.21 -3.40
N LEU A 110 -12.16 -24.13 -3.94
CA LEU A 110 -10.72 -24.08 -4.21
C LEU A 110 -9.91 -23.62 -3.00
N ALA A 111 -10.39 -22.64 -2.24
CA ALA A 111 -9.77 -22.14 -1.02
C ALA A 111 -10.75 -21.26 -0.23
N THR A 112 -10.57 -21.16 1.08
CA THR A 112 -11.11 -20.02 1.85
C THR A 112 -10.33 -18.77 1.46
N VAL A 113 -11.01 -17.70 1.06
CA VAL A 113 -10.35 -16.47 0.59
C VAL A 113 -10.45 -15.38 1.66
N ILE A 114 -9.35 -14.71 1.94
CA ILE A 114 -9.27 -13.52 2.81
C ILE A 114 -8.90 -12.34 1.94
N THR A 115 -9.72 -11.29 1.91
CA THR A 115 -9.37 -10.00 1.32
C THR A 115 -9.22 -8.96 2.43
N PRO A 116 -7.99 -8.70 2.91
CA PRO A 116 -7.75 -7.63 3.86
C PRO A 116 -7.87 -6.28 3.18
N ASP A 117 -8.37 -5.28 3.89
CA ASP A 117 -8.04 -3.90 3.59
C ASP A 117 -6.64 -3.66 4.17
N LEU A 118 -5.67 -3.26 3.36
CA LEU A 118 -4.34 -2.93 3.85
C LEU A 118 -4.42 -1.70 4.77
N ARG A 119 -3.45 -1.57 5.68
CA ARG A 119 -3.36 -0.42 6.58
C ARG A 119 -3.40 0.91 5.79
N GLY A 120 -4.07 1.90 6.37
CA GLY A 120 -4.35 3.18 5.71
C GLY A 120 -5.43 3.12 4.62
N HIS A 121 -6.05 1.98 4.37
CA HIS A 121 -7.06 1.79 3.32
C HIS A 121 -8.37 1.21 3.87
N GLY A 122 -9.44 1.36 3.08
CA GLY A 122 -10.75 0.78 3.35
C GLY A 122 -11.33 1.21 4.70
N GLU A 123 -11.79 0.22 5.46
CA GLU A 123 -12.43 0.39 6.77
C GLU A 123 -11.42 0.56 7.92
N ASN A 124 -10.11 0.38 7.70
CA ASN A 124 -9.12 0.50 8.77
C ASN A 124 -9.13 1.91 9.37
N THR A 125 -9.12 1.97 10.71
CA THR A 125 -9.03 3.21 11.47
C THR A 125 -7.57 3.65 11.57
N GLY A 126 -7.26 4.90 11.20
CA GLY A 126 -5.91 5.45 11.22
C GLY A 126 -5.72 6.52 10.15
N ASP A 127 -4.48 6.98 9.99
CA ASP A 127 -4.14 7.96 8.95
C ASP A 127 -4.24 7.32 7.56
N ARG A 128 -5.11 7.89 6.71
CA ARG A 128 -5.41 7.34 5.39
C ARG A 128 -4.19 7.41 4.50
N GLY A 129 -3.86 6.28 3.89
CA GLY A 129 -2.72 6.14 2.99
C GLY A 129 -1.36 6.12 3.68
N ASP A 130 -1.32 5.94 5.01
CA ASP A 130 -0.07 5.98 5.77
C ASP A 130 0.21 4.68 6.56
N ILE A 131 1.48 4.52 6.93
CA ILE A 131 2.02 3.48 7.80
C ILE A 131 2.97 4.11 8.82
N GLU A 132 3.04 3.55 10.02
CA GLU A 132 3.87 4.07 11.10
C GLU A 132 5.37 3.78 10.90
N TYR A 133 5.71 2.70 10.19
CA TYR A 133 7.10 2.31 9.93
C TYR A 133 7.27 1.46 8.67
N ILE A 134 8.49 1.49 8.12
CA ILE A 134 8.88 0.64 7.00
C ILE A 134 8.89 -0.82 7.46
N GLY A 135 8.07 -1.65 6.80
CA GLY A 135 7.89 -3.06 7.13
C GLY A 135 6.55 -3.39 7.77
N GLN A 136 5.75 -2.38 8.15
CA GLN A 136 4.47 -2.61 8.84
C GLN A 136 3.48 -3.44 8.02
N LEU A 137 3.45 -3.27 6.69
CA LEU A 137 2.57 -4.05 5.83
C LEU A 137 2.97 -5.54 5.79
N GLU A 138 4.26 -5.85 5.83
CA GLU A 138 4.76 -7.23 5.93
C GLU A 138 4.39 -7.84 7.26
N ASP A 139 4.53 -7.08 8.35
CA ASP A 139 4.15 -7.52 9.69
C ASP A 139 2.64 -7.82 9.75
N ASP A 140 1.81 -6.97 9.16
CA ASP A 140 0.36 -7.23 9.04
C ASP A 140 0.09 -8.49 8.21
N LEU A 141 0.86 -8.74 7.14
CA LEU A 141 0.70 -9.93 6.30
C LEU A 141 1.16 -11.21 7.00
N GLU A 142 2.23 -11.16 7.79
CA GLU A 142 2.65 -12.25 8.68
C GLU A 142 1.54 -12.60 9.69
N ASP A 143 0.91 -11.57 10.26
CA ASP A 143 -0.17 -11.77 11.24
C ASP A 143 -1.42 -12.39 10.58
N LEU A 144 -1.73 -12.02 9.33
CA LEU A 144 -2.78 -12.67 8.52
C LEU A 144 -2.45 -14.14 8.20
N ILE A 145 -1.18 -14.45 7.91
CA ILE A 145 -0.70 -15.83 7.69
C ILE A 145 -0.84 -16.64 8.97
N GLU A 146 -0.46 -16.06 10.12
CA GLU A 146 -0.60 -16.70 11.43
C GLU A 146 -2.07 -16.95 11.77
N PHE A 147 -2.94 -15.96 11.57
CA PHE A 147 -4.38 -16.09 11.72
C PHE A 147 -4.93 -17.22 10.85
N SER A 148 -4.51 -17.30 9.58
CA SER A 148 -4.93 -18.36 8.66
C SER A 148 -4.56 -19.75 9.20
N LYS A 149 -3.35 -19.90 9.76
CA LYS A 149 -2.91 -21.17 10.36
C LYS A 149 -3.69 -21.52 11.63
N LYS A 150 -3.81 -20.57 12.56
CA LYS A 150 -4.33 -20.82 13.91
C LYS A 150 -5.86 -20.84 13.98
N ASN A 151 -6.52 -19.92 13.30
CA ASN A 151 -7.97 -19.71 13.42
C ASN A 151 -8.77 -20.43 12.34
N ILE A 152 -8.22 -20.56 11.12
CA ILE A 152 -8.87 -21.30 10.03
C ILE A 152 -8.38 -22.76 9.97
N GLY A 153 -7.16 -23.04 10.44
CA GLY A 153 -6.54 -24.36 10.31
C GLY A 153 -6.01 -24.60 8.90
N ALA A 154 -5.42 -23.56 8.29
CA ALA A 154 -4.95 -23.59 6.92
C ALA A 154 -3.97 -24.74 6.66
N LYS A 155 -4.24 -25.57 5.64
CA LYS A 155 -3.31 -26.63 5.21
C LYS A 155 -2.23 -26.11 4.27
N LYS A 156 -2.64 -25.24 3.35
CA LYS A 156 -1.76 -24.49 2.44
C LYS A 156 -2.17 -23.04 2.42
N ILE A 157 -1.20 -22.17 2.21
CA ILE A 157 -1.41 -20.73 2.11
C ILE A 157 -0.89 -20.26 0.75
N THR A 158 -1.77 -19.62 0.00
CA THR A 158 -1.44 -18.92 -1.23
C THR A 158 -1.56 -17.43 -0.99
N LEU A 159 -0.55 -16.66 -1.41
CA LEU A 159 -0.67 -15.21 -1.51
C LEU A 159 -1.04 -14.83 -2.93
N ALA A 160 -1.95 -13.89 -3.09
CA ALA A 160 -2.25 -13.30 -4.37
C ALA A 160 -2.42 -11.79 -4.26
N GLY A 161 -2.15 -11.07 -5.33
CA GLY A 161 -2.34 -9.62 -5.32
C GLY A 161 -2.56 -9.04 -6.70
N HIS A 162 -3.37 -7.98 -6.75
CA HIS A 162 -3.63 -7.21 -7.96
C HIS A 162 -2.88 -5.88 -7.96
N SER A 163 -2.29 -5.48 -9.10
CA SER A 163 -1.59 -4.19 -9.24
C SER A 163 -0.50 -4.03 -8.16
N SER A 164 -0.52 -2.95 -7.36
CA SER A 164 0.43 -2.77 -6.25
C SER A 164 0.38 -3.88 -5.22
N GLY A 165 -0.77 -4.54 -5.01
CA GLY A 165 -0.88 -5.72 -4.16
C GLY A 165 -0.09 -6.91 -4.71
N GLY A 166 -0.04 -7.06 -6.04
CA GLY A 166 0.79 -8.09 -6.69
C GLY A 166 2.28 -7.80 -6.54
N GLY A 167 2.67 -6.52 -6.68
CA GLY A 167 4.04 -6.07 -6.39
C GLY A 167 4.41 -6.27 -4.92
N PHE A 168 3.48 -6.03 -4.00
CA PHE A 168 3.68 -6.27 -2.58
C PHE A 168 3.86 -7.77 -2.26
N VAL A 169 3.05 -8.66 -2.84
CA VAL A 169 3.24 -10.11 -2.70
C VAL A 169 4.62 -10.54 -3.20
N LEU A 170 5.07 -10.04 -4.35
CA LEU A 170 6.42 -10.31 -4.86
C LEU A 170 7.52 -9.85 -3.90
N ARG A 171 7.40 -8.63 -3.37
CA ARG A 171 8.33 -8.09 -2.38
C ARG A 171 8.37 -8.95 -1.12
N PHE A 172 7.20 -9.39 -0.65
CA PHE A 172 7.08 -10.22 0.55
C PHE A 172 7.75 -11.58 0.37
N ILE A 173 7.45 -12.31 -0.70
CA ILE A 173 8.01 -13.66 -0.93
C ILE A 173 9.50 -13.62 -1.34
N GLY A 174 9.97 -12.49 -1.88
CA GLY A 174 11.37 -12.28 -2.22
C GLY A 174 12.29 -12.06 -1.01
N ASN A 175 11.72 -11.76 0.16
CA ASN A 175 12.48 -11.57 1.39
C ASN A 175 12.62 -12.89 2.16
N PRO A 176 13.83 -13.44 2.33
CA PRO A 176 14.04 -14.73 3.00
C PRO A 176 13.73 -14.72 4.50
N LYS A 177 13.56 -13.53 5.11
CA LYS A 177 13.16 -13.40 6.52
C LYS A 177 11.66 -13.63 6.74
N ASN A 178 10.86 -13.49 5.68
CA ASN A 178 9.42 -13.62 5.76
C ASN A 178 8.99 -15.10 5.70
N THR A 179 7.82 -15.40 6.25
CA THR A 179 7.22 -16.73 6.24
C THR A 179 7.02 -17.21 4.81
N LYS A 180 7.55 -18.41 4.53
CA LYS A 180 7.32 -19.08 3.26
C LYS A 180 5.86 -19.50 3.12
N VAL A 181 5.32 -19.28 1.92
CA VAL A 181 3.96 -19.67 1.52
C VAL A 181 4.03 -20.73 0.43
N ASP A 182 2.98 -21.53 0.27
CA ASP A 182 2.97 -22.65 -0.67
C ASP A 182 2.95 -22.19 -2.14
N LYS A 183 2.27 -21.07 -2.41
CA LYS A 183 2.09 -20.52 -3.75
C LYS A 183 1.96 -19.00 -3.71
N ALA A 184 2.29 -18.36 -4.83
CA ALA A 184 2.04 -16.94 -5.07
C ALA A 184 1.39 -16.73 -6.45
N ILE A 185 0.41 -15.83 -6.54
CA ILE A 185 -0.30 -15.48 -7.79
C ILE A 185 -0.27 -13.96 -7.98
N MET A 186 0.20 -13.51 -9.14
CA MET A 186 0.35 -12.09 -9.44
C MET A 186 -0.64 -11.70 -10.54
N LEU A 187 -1.58 -10.81 -10.21
CA LEU A 187 -2.61 -10.33 -11.14
C LEU A 187 -2.22 -8.92 -11.60
N ALA A 188 -1.72 -8.79 -12.83
CA ALA A 188 -1.23 -7.52 -13.38
C ALA A 188 -0.34 -6.75 -12.37
N PRO A 189 0.75 -7.35 -11.85
CA PRO A 189 1.52 -6.77 -10.75
C PRO A 189 2.19 -5.46 -11.16
N TYR A 190 2.22 -4.50 -10.24
CA TYR A 190 3.03 -3.30 -10.37
C TYR A 190 4.49 -3.62 -9.98
N LEU A 191 5.41 -3.50 -10.93
CA LEU A 191 6.83 -3.84 -10.76
C LEU A 191 7.75 -2.63 -10.60
N GLY A 192 7.18 -1.43 -10.45
CA GLY A 192 7.90 -0.15 -10.48
C GLY A 192 7.56 0.68 -11.72
N TYR A 193 7.69 1.99 -11.62
CA TYR A 193 7.35 2.92 -12.70
C TYR A 193 8.37 2.89 -13.84
N ASP A 194 9.59 2.46 -13.56
CA ASP A 194 10.74 2.36 -14.45
C ASP A 194 11.08 0.91 -14.83
N ALA A 195 10.21 -0.05 -14.46
CA ALA A 195 10.43 -1.45 -14.80
C ALA A 195 10.40 -1.65 -16.33
N ILE A 196 11.29 -2.51 -16.83
CA ILE A 196 11.42 -2.82 -18.27
C ILE A 196 10.13 -3.38 -18.90
N THR A 197 9.22 -3.90 -18.08
CA THR A 197 7.92 -4.43 -18.50
C THR A 197 6.84 -3.35 -18.64
N VAL A 198 7.12 -2.11 -18.22
CA VAL A 198 6.20 -0.98 -18.38
C VAL A 198 6.17 -0.60 -19.85
N LYS A 199 4.97 -0.68 -20.45
CA LYS A 199 4.78 -0.31 -21.85
C LYS A 199 5.05 1.19 -22.01
N PRO A 200 5.81 1.62 -23.03
CA PRO A 200 5.96 3.03 -23.33
C PRO A 200 4.59 3.71 -23.45
N ASN A 201 4.45 4.91 -22.87
CA ASN A 201 3.21 5.69 -22.87
C ASN A 201 1.99 5.02 -22.21
N SER A 202 2.17 4.13 -21.22
CA SER A 202 1.07 3.53 -20.44
C SER A 202 0.55 4.38 -19.27
N GLY A 203 0.95 5.65 -19.20
CA GLY A 203 0.54 6.61 -18.16
C GLY A 203 -0.68 7.43 -18.54
N GLY A 204 -0.82 8.61 -17.93
CA GLY A 204 -1.85 9.61 -18.26
C GLY A 204 -3.21 9.39 -17.59
N TRP A 205 -3.41 8.27 -16.90
CA TRP A 205 -4.60 8.00 -16.09
C TRP A 205 -4.51 8.54 -14.65
N VAL A 206 -3.33 9.03 -14.27
CA VAL A 206 -3.06 9.68 -12.97
C VAL A 206 -2.19 10.91 -13.19
N GLU A 207 -2.48 11.96 -12.44
CA GLU A 207 -1.62 13.12 -12.30
C GLU A 207 -0.99 13.11 -10.91
N VAL A 208 0.33 13.24 -10.88
CA VAL A 208 1.11 13.17 -9.64
C VAL A 208 1.63 14.56 -9.32
N ALA A 209 1.53 14.95 -8.05
CA ALA A 209 2.05 16.20 -7.51
C ALA A 209 3.59 16.22 -7.46
N LEU A 210 4.25 16.18 -8.62
CA LEU A 210 5.70 15.96 -8.69
C LEU A 210 6.49 17.03 -7.92
N GLN A 211 6.08 18.29 -8.00
CA GLN A 211 6.70 19.39 -7.23
C GLN A 211 6.62 19.11 -5.73
N ARG A 212 5.44 18.69 -5.25
CA ARG A 212 5.24 18.38 -3.83
C ARG A 212 6.08 17.19 -3.39
N ILE A 213 6.18 16.15 -4.21
CA ILE A 213 7.03 14.98 -3.93
C ILE A 213 8.50 15.40 -3.81
N ILE A 214 8.99 16.24 -4.72
CA ILE A 214 10.37 16.76 -4.66
C ILE A 214 10.57 17.57 -3.38
N GLY A 215 9.65 18.48 -3.06
CA GLY A 215 9.73 19.31 -1.85
C GLY A 215 9.72 18.49 -0.56
N LEU A 216 8.90 17.44 -0.48
CA LEU A 216 8.88 16.50 0.66
C LEU A 216 10.15 15.65 0.74
N SER A 217 10.73 15.26 -0.39
CA SER A 217 11.98 14.46 -0.42
C SER A 217 13.22 15.27 -0.04
N MET A 218 13.11 16.60 -0.02
CA MET A 218 14.15 17.52 0.42
C MET A 218 14.09 17.80 1.94
N LEU A 219 12.96 17.57 2.61
CA LEU A 219 12.85 17.75 4.06
C LEU A 219 13.48 16.59 4.83
#